data_AF-A0A9X4D356-F1
#
_entry.id   AF-A0A9X4D356-F1
#
_cell.length_a   1.000
_cell.length_b   1.000
_cell.length_c   1.000
_cell.angle_alpha   90.00
_cell.angle_beta   90.00
_cell.angle_gamma   90.00
#
_symmetry.space_group_name_H-M   'P 1'
#
loop_
_entity.id
_entity.type
_entity.pdbx_description
1 polymer ?
#
loop_
_entity_poly.entity_id
_entity_poly.type
_entity_poly.pdbx_seq_one_letter_code
_entity_poly.pdbx_strand_id
1 'polypeptide(L)'
;MNQSIDLEAAKAAFFESGGKLVVLEGFTYRPLPQRKHPEPKPKRAKPGSSKSEHQQQSRAKARAAQIAELARTMSCGEVAKLLGVTKSALWGVAAREGFKFFKPPRQAQPVRDVAAQEAADRKFADRIIALRDAGMSRCRVTAELGIGNRKLERIIAAFEIDFPLKRSKP
;
A
#
# COMPACT_ATOMS: atom_id res chain seq x y z
N MET A 1 49.44 19.62 -66.52
CA MET A 1 50.22 18.87 -65.52
C MET A 1 49.60 17.49 -65.40
N ASN A 2 50.23 16.47 -65.97
CA ASN A 2 49.70 15.11 -65.97
C ASN A 2 50.07 14.47 -64.62
N GLN A 3 49.15 14.56 -63.66
CA GLN A 3 49.35 14.15 -62.26
C GLN A 3 49.87 12.70 -62.10
N SER A 4 49.66 11.84 -63.09
CA SER A 4 50.18 10.47 -63.10
C SER A 4 51.71 10.40 -63.19
N ILE A 5 52.34 11.25 -64.00
CA ILE A 5 53.79 11.24 -64.23
C ILE A 5 54.53 11.73 -62.98
N ASP A 6 54.01 12.78 -62.34
CA ASP A 6 54.60 13.35 -61.13
C ASP A 6 54.57 12.34 -59.95
N LEU A 7 53.54 11.49 -59.87
CA LEU A 7 53.45 10.45 -58.84
C LEU A 7 54.44 9.30 -59.07
N GLU A 8 54.67 8.92 -60.33
CA GLU A 8 55.66 7.88 -60.66
C GLU A 8 57.08 8.35 -60.38
N ALA A 9 57.40 9.60 -60.74
CA ALA A 9 58.68 10.23 -60.42
C ALA A 9 58.90 10.33 -58.90
N ALA A 10 57.88 10.73 -58.14
CA ALA A 10 57.98 10.81 -56.69
C ALA A 10 58.16 9.45 -56.01
N LYS A 11 57.50 8.39 -56.52
CA LYS A 11 57.71 7.02 -56.04
C LYS A 11 59.13 6.53 -56.33
N ALA A 12 59.62 6.75 -57.56
CA ALA A 12 60.97 6.36 -57.95
C ALA A 12 62.03 7.03 -57.05
N ALA A 13 61.92 8.34 -56.84
CA ALA A 13 62.82 9.09 -55.96
C ALA A 13 62.84 8.56 -54.51
N PHE A 14 61.68 8.17 -53.97
CA PHE A 14 61.58 7.60 -52.62
C PHE A 14 62.34 6.27 -52.51
N PHE A 15 62.22 5.38 -53.49
CA PHE A 15 62.97 4.12 -53.51
C PHE A 15 64.46 4.32 -53.79
N GLU A 16 64.83 5.26 -54.67
CA GLU A 16 66.24 5.62 -54.94
C GLU A 16 66.94 6.19 -53.70
N SER A 17 66.24 6.96 -52.87
CA SER A 17 66.77 7.45 -51.58
C SER A 17 66.91 6.35 -50.51
N GLY A 18 66.59 5.09 -50.84
CA GLY A 18 66.70 3.94 -49.95
C GLY A 18 65.45 3.65 -49.12
N GLY A 19 64.31 4.27 -49.45
CA GLY A 19 63.03 4.01 -48.80
C GLY A 19 62.57 2.57 -49.00
N LYS A 20 62.08 1.92 -47.94
CA LYS A 20 61.53 0.56 -48.00
C LYS A 20 60.09 0.57 -47.53
N LEU A 21 59.23 -0.16 -48.23
CA LEU A 21 57.87 -0.42 -47.77
C LEU A 21 57.88 -1.50 -46.70
N VAL A 22 57.26 -1.21 -45.56
CA VAL A 22 57.00 -2.21 -44.51
C VAL A 22 55.51 -2.49 -44.52
N VAL A 23 55.14 -3.71 -44.92
CA VAL A 23 53.76 -4.19 -44.82
C VAL A 23 53.60 -4.76 -43.42
N LEU A 24 52.80 -4.09 -42.58
CA LEU A 24 52.50 -4.58 -41.24
C LEU A 24 51.46 -5.71 -41.32
N GLU A 25 51.74 -6.82 -40.65
CA GLU A 25 50.76 -7.90 -40.51
C GLU A 25 49.54 -7.40 -39.73
N GLY A 26 48.34 -7.81 -40.17
CA GLY A 26 47.10 -7.45 -39.51
C GLY A 26 47.03 -7.98 -38.07
N PHE A 27 46.22 -7.35 -37.22
CA PHE A 27 46.07 -7.79 -35.83
C PHE A 27 45.12 -9.00 -35.74
N THR A 28 45.48 -9.99 -34.93
CA THR A 28 44.58 -11.10 -34.57
C THR A 28 43.85 -10.76 -33.28
N TYR A 29 42.53 -10.58 -33.36
CA TYR A 29 41.71 -10.28 -32.17
C TYR A 29 41.71 -11.45 -31.17
N ARG A 30 41.94 -11.15 -29.89
CA ARG A 30 41.74 -12.07 -28.77
C ARG A 30 40.66 -11.51 -27.83
N PRO A 31 39.62 -12.29 -27.49
CA PRO A 31 38.57 -11.83 -26.59
C PRO A 31 39.13 -11.56 -25.19
N LEU A 32 38.56 -10.55 -24.52
CA LEU A 32 38.96 -10.19 -23.15
C LEU A 32 38.60 -11.31 -22.16
N PRO A 33 39.46 -11.57 -21.16
CA PRO A 33 39.17 -12.54 -20.12
C PRO A 33 37.97 -12.12 -19.25
N GLN A 34 37.19 -13.10 -18.78
CA GLN A 34 36.06 -12.86 -17.88
C GLN A 34 36.53 -12.25 -16.55
N ARG A 35 35.91 -11.16 -16.13
CA ARG A 35 36.18 -10.52 -14.83
C ARG A 35 35.74 -11.43 -13.68
N LYS A 36 36.65 -11.76 -12.76
CA LYS A 36 36.34 -12.46 -11.52
C LYS A 36 36.05 -11.44 -10.41
N HIS A 37 34.91 -11.57 -9.74
CA HIS A 37 34.65 -10.83 -8.51
C HIS A 37 35.45 -11.46 -7.35
N PRO A 38 35.98 -10.66 -6.42
CA PRO A 38 36.66 -11.19 -5.24
C PRO A 38 35.68 -12.00 -4.38
N GLU A 39 36.16 -13.10 -3.81
CA GLU A 39 35.34 -13.93 -2.93
C GLU A 39 34.83 -13.14 -1.72
N PRO A 40 33.58 -13.37 -1.27
CA PRO A 40 33.00 -12.66 -0.14
C PRO A 40 33.81 -12.95 1.13
N LYS A 41 34.35 -11.90 1.75
CA LYS A 41 35.13 -12.01 2.99
C LYS A 41 34.29 -12.69 4.09
N PRO A 42 34.87 -13.60 4.88
CA PRO A 42 34.17 -14.24 5.99
C PRO A 42 33.73 -13.18 7.01
N LYS A 43 32.46 -13.24 7.42
CA LYS A 43 31.92 -12.34 8.45
C LYS A 43 32.64 -12.62 9.78
N ARG A 44 33.14 -11.57 10.46
CA ARG A 44 33.66 -11.70 11.82
C ARG A 44 32.59 -12.32 12.73
N ALA A 45 32.96 -13.32 13.50
CA ALA A 45 32.10 -13.87 14.55
C ALA A 45 31.74 -12.74 15.52
N LYS A 46 30.45 -12.55 15.78
CA LYS A 46 30.00 -11.59 16.79
C LYS A 46 30.51 -12.08 18.15
N PRO A 47 31.03 -11.20 19.02
CA PRO A 47 31.36 -11.59 20.39
C PRO A 47 30.11 -12.20 21.02
N GLY A 48 30.26 -13.36 21.65
CA GLY A 48 29.15 -14.04 22.32
C GLY A 48 28.61 -13.13 23.42
N SER A 49 27.42 -12.56 23.22
CA SER A 49 26.75 -11.83 24.29
C SER A 49 26.47 -12.82 25.41
N SER A 50 27.05 -12.61 26.58
CA SER A 50 26.66 -13.37 27.77
C SER A 50 25.14 -13.24 27.95
N LYS A 51 24.47 -14.35 28.25
CA LYS A 51 23.01 -14.41 28.44
C LYS A 51 22.58 -13.75 29.75
N SER A 52 23.25 -12.71 30.22
CA SER A 52 22.73 -11.93 31.34
C SER A 52 21.54 -11.12 30.85
N GLU A 53 20.46 -11.11 31.63
CA GLU A 53 19.31 -10.27 31.31
C GLU A 53 19.79 -8.82 31.26
N HIS A 54 19.84 -8.25 30.05
CA HIS A 54 20.18 -6.86 29.87
C HIS A 54 19.24 -6.01 30.75
N GLN A 55 19.75 -4.96 31.40
CA GLN A 55 18.95 -4.08 32.26
C GLN A 55 17.67 -3.54 31.58
N GLN A 56 17.66 -3.49 30.25
CA GLN A 56 16.48 -3.14 29.45
C GLN A 56 15.39 -4.23 29.49
N GLN A 57 15.76 -5.50 29.49
CA GLN A 57 14.83 -6.63 29.60
C GLN A 57 14.17 -6.67 30.97
N SER A 58 14.93 -6.47 32.05
CA SER A 58 14.36 -6.42 33.40
C SER A 58 13.38 -5.25 33.58
N ARG A 59 13.73 -4.06 33.06
CA ARG A 59 12.81 -2.91 33.01
C ARG A 59 11.56 -3.18 32.17
N ALA A 60 11.70 -3.88 31.05
CA ALA A 60 10.56 -4.25 30.21
C ALA A 60 9.62 -5.23 30.93
N LYS A 61 10.17 -6.26 31.60
CA LYS A 61 9.41 -7.20 32.44
C LYS A 61 8.70 -6.51 33.59
N ALA A 62 9.37 -5.58 34.28
CA ALA A 62 8.76 -4.81 35.37
C ALA A 62 7.59 -3.95 34.88
N ARG A 63 7.75 -3.30 33.71
CA ARG A 63 6.64 -2.55 33.08
C ARG A 63 5.50 -3.47 32.64
N ALA A 64 5.83 -4.64 32.07
CA ALA A 64 4.83 -5.63 31.69
C ALA A 64 3.99 -6.08 32.89
N ALA A 65 4.63 -6.35 34.03
CA ALA A 65 3.93 -6.72 35.27
C ALA A 65 3.00 -5.59 35.76
N GLN A 66 3.45 -4.34 35.74
CA GLN A 66 2.59 -3.19 36.08
C GLN A 66 1.38 -3.07 35.14
N ILE A 67 1.59 -3.23 33.83
CA ILE A 67 0.51 -3.18 32.84
C ILE A 67 -0.46 -4.35 33.04
N ALA A 68 0.03 -5.54 33.39
CA ALA A 68 -0.78 -6.72 33.63
C ALA A 68 -1.73 -6.53 34.83
N GLU A 69 -1.27 -5.91 35.91
CA GLU A 69 -2.12 -5.57 37.07
C GLU A 69 -3.20 -4.55 36.69
N LEU A 70 -2.83 -3.49 35.95
CA LEU A 70 -3.80 -2.49 35.47
C LEU A 70 -4.79 -3.08 34.46
N ALA A 71 -4.36 -4.04 33.65
CA ALA A 71 -5.19 -4.68 32.65
C ALA A 71 -6.35 -5.48 33.25
N ARG A 72 -6.25 -5.93 34.51
CA ARG A 72 -7.33 -6.64 35.21
C ARG A 72 -8.50 -5.73 35.53
N THR A 73 -8.23 -4.46 35.84
CA THR A 73 -9.23 -3.49 36.32
C THR A 73 -9.66 -2.49 35.26
N MET A 74 -8.77 -2.13 34.33
CA MET A 74 -8.97 -1.02 33.40
C MET A 74 -8.94 -1.44 31.93
N SER A 75 -9.64 -0.68 31.09
CA SER A 75 -9.61 -0.88 29.64
C SER A 75 -8.28 -0.42 29.03
N CYS A 76 -7.87 -1.01 27.91
CA CYS A 76 -6.64 -0.62 27.19
C CYS A 76 -6.57 0.90 26.91
N GLY A 77 -7.72 1.54 26.67
CA GLY A 77 -7.78 2.98 26.45
C GLY A 77 -7.56 3.82 27.70
N GLU A 78 -7.98 3.36 28.86
CA GLU A 78 -7.70 4.01 30.13
C GLU A 78 -6.23 3.85 30.52
N VAL A 79 -5.69 2.63 30.40
CA VAL A 79 -4.27 2.36 30.67
C VAL A 79 -3.36 3.19 29.76
N ALA A 80 -3.73 3.35 28.48
CA ALA A 80 -3.02 4.20 27.53
C ALA A 80 -2.97 5.67 27.99
N LYS A 81 -4.08 6.20 28.49
CA LYS A 81 -4.16 7.58 29.01
C LYS A 81 -3.36 7.75 30.28
N LEU A 82 -3.41 6.79 31.21
CA LEU A 82 -2.69 6.86 32.48
C LEU A 82 -1.18 6.80 32.30
N LEU A 83 -0.69 5.90 31.43
CA LEU A 83 0.75 5.70 31.22
C LEU A 83 1.34 6.61 30.14
N GLY A 84 0.50 7.34 29.40
CA GLY A 84 0.93 8.16 28.25
C GLY A 84 1.48 7.32 27.09
N VAL A 85 1.02 6.07 26.95
CA VAL A 85 1.51 5.11 25.95
C VAL A 85 0.44 4.88 24.88
N THR A 86 0.86 4.61 23.64
CA THR A 86 -0.08 4.28 22.56
C THR A 86 -0.77 2.94 22.81
N LYS A 87 -2.05 2.83 22.42
CA LYS A 87 -2.80 1.57 22.50
C LYS A 87 -2.09 0.41 21.77
N SER A 88 -1.43 0.70 20.65
CA SER A 88 -0.69 -0.31 19.88
C SER A 88 0.46 -0.92 20.67
N ALA A 89 1.21 -0.11 21.41
CA ALA A 89 2.31 -0.61 22.23
C ALA A 89 1.79 -1.49 23.37
N LEU A 90 0.67 -1.12 24.00
CA LEU A 90 0.01 -1.92 25.03
C LEU A 90 -0.50 -3.28 24.51
N TRP A 91 -1.09 -3.32 23.31
CA TRP A 91 -1.46 -4.58 22.66
C TRP A 91 -0.24 -5.45 22.36
N GLY A 92 0.88 -4.84 21.97
CA GLY A 92 2.15 -5.55 21.78
C GLY A 92 2.68 -6.19 23.07
N VAL A 93 2.60 -5.48 24.20
CA VAL A 93 2.98 -6.03 25.52
C VAL A 93 2.03 -7.15 25.94
N ALA A 94 0.72 -6.93 25.81
CA ALA A 94 -0.29 -7.93 26.15
C ALA A 94 -0.12 -9.22 25.32
N ALA A 95 0.21 -9.12 24.04
CA ALA A 95 0.47 -10.28 23.18
C ALA A 95 1.75 -11.04 23.57
N ARG A 96 2.80 -10.33 24.02
CA ARG A 96 4.07 -10.95 24.46
C ARG A 96 3.94 -11.68 25.79
N GLU A 97 3.18 -11.10 26.70
CA GLU A 97 3.05 -11.56 28.09
C GLU A 97 1.79 -12.41 28.33
N GLY A 98 0.90 -12.49 27.35
CA GLY A 98 -0.26 -13.39 27.34
C GLY A 98 -1.48 -12.94 28.16
N PHE A 99 -1.58 -11.66 28.53
CA PHE A 99 -2.74 -11.13 29.25
C PHE A 99 -3.71 -10.35 28.35
N LYS A 100 -4.92 -10.09 28.86
CA LYS A 100 -5.97 -9.32 28.16
C LYS A 100 -6.42 -8.17 29.04
N PHE A 101 -6.72 -7.03 28.42
CA PHE A 101 -7.31 -5.88 29.11
C PHE A 101 -8.79 -6.12 29.42
N PHE A 102 -9.26 -5.50 30.50
CA PHE A 102 -10.67 -5.44 30.85
C PHE A 102 -11.47 -4.87 29.67
N LYS A 103 -12.55 -5.57 29.32
CA LYS A 103 -13.48 -5.16 28.28
C LYS A 103 -14.77 -4.74 28.97
N PRO A 104 -15.10 -3.44 29.02
CA PRO A 104 -16.40 -3.04 29.52
C PRO A 104 -17.49 -3.70 28.67
N PRO A 105 -18.64 -4.03 29.27
CA PRO A 105 -19.77 -4.58 28.52
C PRO A 105 -20.10 -3.62 27.37
N ARG A 106 -20.27 -4.18 26.16
CA ARG A 106 -20.67 -3.37 25.02
C ARG A 106 -21.99 -2.70 25.38
N GLN A 107 -22.02 -1.37 25.34
CA GLN A 107 -23.28 -0.64 25.41
C GLN A 107 -24.18 -1.19 24.31
N ALA A 108 -25.42 -1.53 24.68
CA ALA A 108 -26.42 -1.92 23.71
C ALA A 108 -26.51 -0.80 22.67
N GLN A 109 -26.46 -1.17 21.39
CA GLN A 109 -26.71 -0.20 20.33
C GLN A 109 -28.09 0.41 20.61
N PRO A 110 -28.24 1.75 20.48
CA PRO A 110 -29.55 2.36 20.66
C PRO A 110 -30.53 1.63 19.74
N VAL A 111 -31.61 1.12 20.33
CA VAL A 111 -32.67 0.45 19.57
C VAL A 111 -33.16 1.46 18.55
N ARG A 112 -33.07 1.11 17.27
CA ARG A 112 -33.57 1.99 16.20
C ARG A 112 -35.06 2.16 16.43
N ASP A 113 -35.48 3.39 16.64
CA ASP A 113 -36.89 3.73 16.75
C ASP A 113 -37.58 3.46 15.40
N VAL A 114 -38.35 2.38 15.36
CA VAL A 114 -39.03 1.90 14.15
C VAL A 114 -40.04 2.95 13.68
N ALA A 115 -40.74 3.60 14.60
CA ALA A 115 -41.73 4.62 14.28
C ALA A 115 -41.08 5.86 13.65
N ALA A 116 -39.93 6.30 14.18
CA ALA A 116 -39.16 7.39 13.58
C ALA A 116 -38.66 7.03 12.17
N GLN A 117 -38.28 5.77 11.95
CA GLN A 117 -37.84 5.28 10.65
C GLN A 117 -38.98 5.22 9.63
N GLU A 118 -40.17 4.76 10.03
CA GLU A 118 -41.36 4.72 9.18
C GLU A 118 -41.83 6.11 8.79
N ALA A 119 -41.84 7.05 9.74
CA ALA A 119 -42.18 8.46 9.47
C ALA A 119 -41.20 9.11 8.48
N ALA A 120 -39.90 8.79 8.60
CA ALA A 120 -38.91 9.25 7.63
C ALA A 120 -39.12 8.60 6.26
N ASP A 121 -39.36 7.30 6.21
CA ASP A 121 -39.56 6.54 4.97
C ASP A 121 -40.82 7.01 4.22
N ARG A 122 -41.89 7.38 4.93
CA ARG A 122 -43.10 7.98 4.33
C ARG A 122 -42.81 9.30 3.62
N LYS A 123 -42.04 10.19 4.25
CA LYS A 123 -41.62 11.46 3.61
C LYS A 123 -40.77 11.22 2.36
N PHE A 124 -39.97 10.16 2.35
CA PHE A 124 -39.21 9.78 1.16
C PHE A 124 -40.11 9.16 0.09
N ALA A 125 -41.10 8.34 0.46
CA ALA A 125 -42.06 7.75 -0.47
C ALA A 125 -42.81 8.84 -1.27
N ASP A 126 -43.32 9.87 -0.59
CA ASP A 126 -44.02 10.99 -1.24
C ASP A 126 -43.12 11.70 -2.26
N ARG A 127 -41.85 11.94 -1.90
CA ARG A 127 -40.86 12.54 -2.81
C ARG A 127 -40.52 11.61 -3.97
N ILE A 128 -40.33 10.32 -3.72
CA ILE A 128 -40.03 9.32 -4.74
C ILE A 128 -41.16 9.26 -5.77
N ILE A 129 -42.42 9.31 -5.33
CA ILE A 129 -43.60 9.36 -6.20
C ILE A 129 -43.58 10.62 -7.06
N ALA A 130 -43.38 11.79 -6.47
CA ALA A 130 -43.32 13.05 -7.22
C ALA A 130 -42.20 13.05 -8.28
N LEU A 131 -41.01 12.54 -7.93
CA LEU A 131 -39.87 12.45 -8.85
C LEU A 131 -40.07 11.39 -9.93
N ARG A 132 -40.77 10.29 -9.61
CA ARG A 132 -41.18 9.27 -10.59
C ARG A 132 -42.15 9.87 -11.60
N ASP A 133 -43.15 10.61 -11.14
CA ASP A 133 -44.17 11.22 -12.00
C ASP A 133 -43.55 12.29 -12.92
N ALA A 134 -42.46 12.94 -12.48
CA ALA A 134 -41.61 13.78 -13.31
C ALA A 134 -40.74 13.00 -14.34
N GLY A 135 -40.88 11.67 -14.42
CA GLY A 135 -40.21 10.82 -15.41
C GLY A 135 -38.77 10.43 -15.06
N MET A 136 -38.34 10.61 -13.80
CA MET A 136 -36.98 10.28 -13.39
C MET A 136 -36.76 8.79 -13.17
N SER A 137 -35.57 8.31 -13.55
CA SER A 137 -35.16 6.93 -13.31
C SER A 137 -34.73 6.74 -11.85
N ARG A 138 -34.79 5.48 -11.36
CA ARG A 138 -34.37 5.11 -9.99
C ARG A 138 -32.99 5.69 -9.61
N CYS A 139 -32.01 5.60 -10.51
CA CYS A 139 -30.66 6.13 -10.27
C CYS A 139 -30.63 7.66 -10.14
N ARG A 140 -31.46 8.39 -10.89
CA ARG A 140 -31.58 9.85 -10.74
C ARG A 140 -32.28 10.21 -9.43
N VAL A 141 -33.32 9.46 -9.06
CA VAL A 141 -34.01 9.64 -7.77
C VAL A 141 -33.06 9.42 -6.59
N THR A 142 -32.19 8.40 -6.62
CA THR A 142 -31.18 8.21 -5.56
C THR A 142 -30.19 9.36 -5.48
N ALA A 143 -29.76 9.90 -6.62
CA ALA A 143 -28.82 11.02 -6.67
C ALA A 143 -29.46 12.30 -6.12
N GLU A 144 -30.70 12.59 -6.52
CA GLU A 144 -31.45 13.78 -6.12
C GLU A 144 -31.78 13.76 -4.62
N LEU A 145 -32.20 12.61 -4.09
CA LEU A 145 -32.56 12.47 -2.67
C LEU A 145 -31.36 12.20 -1.76
N GLY A 146 -30.15 12.00 -2.31
CA GLY A 146 -28.96 11.65 -1.55
C GLY A 146 -29.08 10.33 -0.76
N ILE A 147 -29.93 9.41 -1.22
CA ILE A 147 -30.18 8.12 -0.54
C ILE A 147 -29.48 6.97 -1.27
N GLY A 148 -28.99 6.00 -0.50
CA GLY A 148 -28.41 4.77 -1.06
C GLY A 148 -29.47 3.86 -1.69
N ASN A 149 -29.08 3.09 -2.71
CA ASN A 149 -29.98 2.19 -3.45
C ASN A 149 -30.74 1.21 -2.55
N ARG A 150 -30.07 0.63 -1.54
CA ARG A 150 -30.71 -0.28 -0.57
C ARG A 150 -31.83 0.36 0.23
N LYS A 151 -31.72 1.67 0.54
CA LYS A 151 -32.78 2.43 1.21
C LYS A 151 -33.93 2.70 0.25
N LEU A 152 -33.63 3.04 -1.00
CA LEU A 152 -34.65 3.23 -2.04
C LEU A 152 -35.45 1.94 -2.28
N GLU A 153 -34.79 0.79 -2.46
CA GLU A 153 -35.45 -0.52 -2.65
C GLU A 153 -36.37 -0.88 -1.49
N ARG A 154 -35.92 -0.63 -0.24
CA ARG A 154 -36.74 -0.84 0.95
C ARG A 154 -38.02 0.01 0.92
N ILE A 155 -37.90 1.29 0.56
CA ILE A 155 -39.05 2.21 0.52
C ILE A 155 -39.98 1.83 -0.64
N ILE A 156 -39.44 1.47 -1.80
CA ILE A 156 -40.21 0.97 -2.94
C ILE A 156 -41.03 -0.27 -2.54
N ALA A 157 -40.43 -1.22 -1.85
CA ALA A 157 -41.12 -2.43 -1.39
C ALA A 157 -42.16 -2.13 -0.31
N ALA A 158 -41.86 -1.22 0.63
CA ALA A 158 -42.77 -0.89 1.73
C ALA A 158 -44.00 -0.08 1.30
N PHE A 159 -43.87 0.75 0.27
CA PHE A 159 -44.93 1.62 -0.26
C PHE A 159 -45.43 1.20 -1.63
N GLU A 160 -45.04 0.00 -2.10
CA GLU A 160 -45.44 -0.59 -3.39
C GLU A 160 -45.31 0.37 -4.59
N ILE A 161 -44.21 1.13 -4.63
CA ILE A 161 -43.99 2.15 -5.68
C ILE A 161 -43.45 1.47 -6.94
N ASP A 162 -44.31 1.31 -7.95
CA ASP A 162 -43.83 0.84 -9.24
C ASP A 162 -43.12 1.96 -10.03
N PHE A 163 -42.01 1.59 -10.68
CA PHE A 163 -41.24 2.48 -11.56
C PHE A 163 -41.34 1.93 -12.98
N PRO A 164 -41.61 2.77 -13.98
CA PRO A 164 -41.73 2.30 -15.36
C PRO A 164 -40.43 1.60 -15.79
N LEU A 165 -40.54 0.32 -16.18
CA LEU A 165 -39.44 -0.44 -16.77
C LEU A 165 -39.05 0.23 -18.10
N LYS A 166 -37.92 0.93 -18.13
CA LYS A 166 -37.39 1.45 -19.39
C LYS A 166 -36.85 0.30 -20.26
N ARG A 167 -37.65 -0.20 -21.21
CA ARG A 167 -37.26 -0.82 -22.49
C ARG A 167 -38.38 -0.52 -23.51
N SER A 168 -38.16 -0.07 -24.74
CA SER A 168 -37.04 -0.33 -25.66
C SER A 168 -36.47 0.95 -26.32
N LYS A 169 -35.23 0.86 -26.81
CA LYS A 169 -34.78 1.67 -27.96
C LYS A 169 -35.57 1.17 -29.20
N PRO A 170 -35.78 2.01 -30.23
CA PRO A 170 -36.59 1.67 -31.40
C PRO A 170 -36.10 0.41 -32.10
#